data_AF-Q5BZI8-F1
#
_entry.id   AF-Q5BZI8-F1
#
_cell.length_a   1.000
_cell.length_b   1.000
_cell.length_c   1.000
_cell.angle_alpha   90.00
_cell.angle_beta   90.00
_cell.angle_gamma   90.00
#
_symmetry.space_group_name_H-M   'P 1'
#
loop_
_entity.id
_entity.type
_entity.pdbx_description
1 polymer ?
#
loop_
_entity_poly.entity_id
_entity_poly.type
_entity_poly.pdbx_seq_one_letter_code
_entity_poly.pdbx_strand_id
1 'polypeptide(L)'
;LAHSVSDPFVLLAGASGGCYALIGAHLATVIMNWDLMQKGWLKDPLNFISSGVVRLILVILLGGGDTGLAIYARLKNPDERSRVGFSAHFGGFITGLLLGVVILRNLKVEKWEKVFFWICIIIFILFTTAAILFNVFCSRFHRCPAVVWST
;
A
#
# COMPACT_ATOMS: atom_id res chain seq x y z
N LEU A 1 -5.38 1.87 -9.78
CA LEU A 1 -6.74 1.71 -9.20
C LEU A 1 -7.11 2.91 -8.32
N ALA A 2 -6.40 3.21 -7.22
CA ALA A 2 -6.74 4.36 -6.39
C ALA A 2 -6.53 5.72 -7.09
N HIS A 3 -5.39 5.90 -7.78
CA HIS A 3 -5.08 7.13 -8.51
C HIS A 3 -6.08 7.45 -9.62
N SER A 4 -6.52 6.43 -10.37
CA SER A 4 -7.54 6.55 -11.42
C SER A 4 -8.91 7.00 -10.89
N VAL A 5 -9.17 6.85 -9.60
CA VAL A 5 -10.43 7.30 -8.97
C VAL A 5 -10.28 8.69 -8.35
N SER A 6 -9.15 8.97 -7.70
CA SER A 6 -8.95 10.21 -6.93
C SER A 6 -8.43 11.38 -7.75
N ASP A 7 -7.60 11.12 -8.77
CA ASP A 7 -6.96 12.16 -9.58
C ASP A 7 -6.77 11.63 -11.01
N PRO A 8 -7.86 11.40 -11.76
CA PRO A 8 -7.79 10.87 -13.13
C PRO A 8 -7.13 11.85 -14.11
N PHE A 9 -6.92 13.11 -13.70
CA PHE A 9 -6.42 14.21 -14.52
C PHE A 9 -4.88 14.37 -14.48
N VAL A 10 -4.17 13.45 -13.81
CA VAL A 10 -2.71 13.54 -13.63
C VAL A 10 -2.03 12.31 -14.24
N LEU A 11 -0.92 12.52 -14.95
CA LEU A 11 -0.08 11.43 -15.44
C LEU A 11 0.47 10.63 -14.25
N LEU A 12 0.14 9.34 -14.19
CA LEU A 12 0.73 8.41 -13.23
C LEU A 12 2.14 8.02 -13.71
N ALA A 13 3.09 8.95 -13.59
CA ALA A 13 4.50 8.67 -13.81
C ALA A 13 5.15 8.31 -12.47
N GLY A 14 5.22 7.01 -12.16
CA GLY A 14 5.95 6.56 -10.97
C GLY A 14 5.66 5.12 -10.56
N ALA A 15 6.72 4.33 -10.38
CA ALA A 15 6.67 2.99 -9.78
C ALA A 15 6.41 3.00 -8.26
N SER A 16 6.35 4.19 -7.64
CA SER A 16 6.31 4.36 -6.18
C SER A 16 5.10 3.71 -5.52
N GLY A 17 3.94 3.67 -6.16
CA GLY A 17 2.77 2.92 -5.64
C GLY A 17 3.08 1.43 -5.36
N GLY A 18 3.96 0.82 -6.15
CA GLY A 18 4.44 -0.55 -5.93
C GLY A 18 5.37 -0.66 -4.72
N CYS A 19 6.24 0.32 -4.47
CA CYS A 19 7.08 0.36 -3.27
C CYS A 19 6.22 0.39 -2.00
N TYR A 20 5.17 1.23 -1.98
CA TYR A 20 4.23 1.26 -0.86
C TYR A 20 3.44 -0.04 -0.71
N ALA A 21 3.12 -0.73 -1.82
CA ALA A 21 2.55 -2.07 -1.76
C ALA A 21 3.49 -3.10 -1.10
N LEU A 22 4.80 -3.05 -1.40
CA LEU A 22 5.79 -3.89 -0.72
C LEU A 22 5.90 -3.56 0.77
N ILE A 23 5.88 -2.28 1.12
CA ILE A 23 5.86 -1.81 2.53
C ILE A 23 4.61 -2.35 3.25
N GLY A 24 3.43 -2.27 2.61
CA GLY A 24 2.18 -2.82 3.14
C GLY A 24 2.23 -4.34 3.32
N ALA A 25 2.80 -5.07 2.35
CA ALA A 25 2.94 -6.52 2.42
C ALA A 25 3.93 -6.97 3.52
N HIS A 26 5.00 -6.21 3.74
CA HIS A 26 5.90 -6.41 4.86
C HIS A 26 5.21 -6.18 6.20
N LEU A 27 4.40 -5.12 6.32
CA LEU A 27 3.61 -4.87 7.52
C LEU A 27 2.62 -6.02 7.79
N ALA A 28 1.95 -6.55 6.76
CA ALA A 28 1.07 -7.71 6.88
C ALA A 28 1.82 -8.92 7.48
N THR A 29 3.04 -9.18 7.00
CA THR A 29 3.88 -10.27 7.51
C THR A 29 4.23 -10.09 8.99
N VAL A 30 4.58 -8.86 9.38
CA VAL A 30 4.90 -8.52 10.77
C VAL A 30 3.68 -8.70 11.68
N ILE A 31 2.49 -8.31 11.21
CA ILE A 31 1.24 -8.46 11.98
C ILE A 31 0.90 -9.93 12.19
N MET A 32 0.90 -10.75 11.13
CA MET A 32 0.55 -12.18 11.23
C MET A 32 1.57 -12.97 12.06
N ASN A 33 2.85 -12.63 11.95
CA ASN A 33 3.92 -13.41 12.60
C ASN A 33 4.47 -12.75 13.87
N TRP A 34 3.77 -11.77 14.45
CA TRP A 34 4.28 -10.94 15.54
C TRP A 34 4.83 -11.77 16.72
N ASP A 35 4.02 -12.69 17.24
CA ASP A 35 4.37 -13.50 18.40
C ASP A 35 5.59 -14.39 18.15
N LEU A 36 5.76 -14.88 16.92
CA LEU A 36 6.91 -15.70 16.55
C LEU A 36 8.16 -14.85 16.40
N MET A 37 8.03 -13.65 15.84
CA MET A 37 9.15 -12.72 15.65
C MET A 37 9.61 -12.06 16.96
N GLN A 38 8.79 -12.07 18.00
CA GLN A 38 9.15 -11.61 19.34
C GLN A 38 9.71 -12.72 20.24
N LYS A 39 9.48 -14.00 19.93
CA LYS A 39 10.00 -15.12 20.74
C LYS A 39 11.53 -15.18 20.66
N GLY A 40 12.18 -14.83 21.76
CA GLY A 40 13.65 -14.93 21.87
C GLY A 40 14.41 -13.91 21.03
N TRP A 41 13.78 -12.79 20.67
CA TRP A 41 14.38 -11.79 19.78
C TRP A 41 15.67 -11.14 20.33
N LEU A 42 15.86 -11.14 21.66
CA LEU A 42 17.07 -10.62 22.33
C LEU A 42 18.21 -11.63 22.46
N LYS A 43 18.03 -12.88 22.01
CA LYS A 43 19.02 -13.94 22.22
C LYS A 43 20.26 -13.81 21.33
N ASP A 44 20.08 -13.35 20.09
CA ASP A 44 21.14 -13.24 19.09
C ASP A 44 20.96 -11.96 18.26
N PRO A 45 22.05 -11.33 17.76
CA PRO A 45 21.98 -10.11 16.95
C PRO A 45 21.16 -10.30 15.66
N LEU A 46 21.17 -11.49 15.07
CA LEU A 46 20.35 -11.82 13.89
C LEU A 46 18.84 -11.84 14.23
N ASN A 47 18.49 -12.39 15.39
CA ASN A 47 17.10 -12.44 15.87
C ASN A 47 16.59 -11.05 16.26
N PHE A 48 17.49 -10.18 16.73
CA PHE A 48 17.17 -8.78 17.02
C PHE A 48 16.79 -8.01 15.74
N ILE A 49 17.61 -8.11 14.69
CA ILE A 49 17.36 -7.44 13.40
C ILE A 49 16.08 -8.00 12.74
N SER A 50 15.84 -9.31 12.88
CA SER A 50 14.64 -9.96 12.32
C SER A 50 13.37 -9.73 13.15
N SER A 51 13.46 -9.08 14.31
CA SER A 51 12.33 -8.87 15.20
C SER A 51 11.22 -8.02 14.58
N GLY A 52 9.99 -8.26 15.02
CA GLY A 52 8.83 -7.50 14.55
C GLY A 52 8.96 -5.99 14.83
N VAL A 53 9.54 -5.64 15.99
CA VAL A 53 9.76 -4.24 16.39
C VAL A 53 10.76 -3.54 15.47
N VAL A 54 11.92 -4.15 15.22
CA VAL A 54 12.93 -3.54 14.34
C VAL A 54 12.40 -3.37 12.92
N ARG A 55 11.72 -4.39 12.38
CA ARG A 55 11.09 -4.30 11.05
C ARG A 55 10.00 -3.23 10.99
N LEU A 56 9.17 -3.09 12.04
CA LEU A 56 8.16 -2.04 12.11
C LEU A 56 8.81 -0.64 12.14
N ILE A 57 9.87 -0.46 12.92
CA ILE A 57 10.64 0.79 12.97
C ILE A 57 11.23 1.12 11.59
N LEU A 58 11.83 0.14 10.90
CA LEU A 58 12.35 0.33 9.55
C LEU A 58 11.26 0.72 8.55
N VAL A 59 10.10 0.07 8.62
CA VAL A 59 8.93 0.39 7.79
C VAL A 59 8.47 1.83 8.03
N ILE A 60 8.40 2.26 9.29
CA ILE A 60 7.99 3.63 9.65
C ILE A 60 9.04 4.66 9.22
N LEU A 61 10.33 4.40 9.46
CA LEU A 61 11.40 5.33 9.10
C LEU A 61 11.54 5.48 7.58
N LEU A 62 11.55 4.38 6.84
CA LEU A 62 11.73 4.41 5.39
C LEU A 62 10.46 4.93 4.70
N GLY A 63 9.29 4.37 5.03
CA GLY A 63 8.02 4.79 4.44
C GLY A 63 7.61 6.20 4.87
N GLY A 64 7.80 6.54 6.14
CA GLY A 64 7.54 7.89 6.66
C GLY A 64 8.52 8.92 6.14
N GLY A 65 9.81 8.58 6.01
CA GLY A 65 10.83 9.44 5.43
C GLY A 65 10.57 9.77 3.96
N ASP A 66 10.27 8.75 3.14
CA ASP A 66 9.93 8.93 1.72
C ASP A 66 8.66 9.79 1.55
N THR A 67 7.62 9.48 2.34
CA THR A 67 6.37 10.27 2.33
C THR A 67 6.60 11.71 2.81
N GLY A 68 7.38 11.88 3.88
CA GLY A 68 7.69 13.17 4.47
C GLY A 68 8.49 14.06 3.52
N LEU A 69 9.47 13.48 2.81
CA LEU A 69 10.25 14.18 1.79
C LEU A 69 9.37 14.58 0.60
N ALA A 70 8.47 13.69 0.16
CA ALA A 70 7.51 13.99 -0.91
C ALA A 70 6.55 15.13 -0.52
N ILE A 71 6.06 15.14 0.72
CA ILE A 71 5.23 16.23 1.25
C ILE A 71 6.03 17.53 1.35
N TYR A 72 7.27 17.46 1.86
CA TYR A 72 8.13 18.64 1.99
C TYR A 72 8.45 19.28 0.63
N ALA A 73 8.82 18.47 -0.37
CA ALA A 73 9.05 18.93 -1.73
C ALA A 73 7.80 19.61 -2.32
N ARG A 74 6.61 19.06 -2.05
CA ARG A 74 5.32 19.62 -2.49
C ARG A 74 5.01 20.97 -1.84
N LEU A 75 5.29 21.13 -0.54
CA LEU A 75 5.06 22.41 0.15
C LEU A 75 6.01 23.51 -0.35
N LYS A 76 7.22 23.12 -0.79
CA LYS A 76 8.24 24.05 -1.26
C LYS A 76 8.06 24.46 -2.73
N ASN A 77 7.51 23.60 -3.58
CA ASN A 77 7.32 23.83 -5.01
C ASN A 77 5.84 23.67 -5.43
N PRO A 78 4.97 24.65 -5.15
CA PRO A 78 3.53 24.56 -5.43
C PRO A 78 3.16 24.56 -6.92
N ASP A 79 4.08 24.98 -7.81
CA ASP A 79 3.84 25.11 -9.26
C ASP A 79 4.14 23.83 -10.06
N GLU A 80 4.75 22.80 -9.46
CA GLU A 80 4.96 21.54 -10.15
C GLU A 80 3.64 20.80 -10.35
N ARG A 81 3.22 20.69 -11.62
CA ARG A 81 2.10 19.84 -12.11
C ARG A 81 2.27 18.34 -11.81
N SER A 82 3.32 17.96 -11.08
CA SER A 82 3.55 16.63 -10.54
C SER A 82 2.64 16.39 -9.33
N ARG A 83 1.32 16.33 -9.56
CA ARG A 83 0.36 15.83 -8.58
C ARG A 83 0.50 14.30 -8.47
N VAL A 84 1.68 13.79 -8.07
CA VAL A 84 1.81 12.37 -7.77
C VAL A 84 0.91 12.10 -6.58
N GLY A 85 -0.19 11.37 -6.84
CA GLY A 85 -1.26 11.23 -5.88
C GLY A 85 -0.77 10.54 -4.63
N PHE A 86 -0.83 11.22 -3.49
CA PHE A 86 -0.80 10.61 -2.17
C PHE A 86 -1.76 9.40 -2.10
N SER A 87 -2.89 9.48 -2.82
CA SER A 87 -3.83 8.37 -3.00
C SER A 87 -3.24 7.14 -3.71
N ALA A 88 -2.26 7.31 -4.61
CA ALA A 88 -1.58 6.19 -5.27
C ALA A 88 -0.66 5.46 -4.29
N HIS A 89 0.10 6.20 -3.48
CA HIS A 89 0.94 5.64 -2.43
C HIS A 89 0.10 4.95 -1.36
N PHE A 90 -0.91 5.64 -0.85
CA PHE A 90 -1.81 5.10 0.16
C PHE A 90 -2.61 3.89 -0.36
N GLY A 91 -3.14 3.99 -1.58
CA GLY A 91 -3.85 2.88 -2.23
C GLY A 91 -2.95 1.68 -2.47
N GLY A 92 -1.70 1.91 -2.88
CA GLY A 92 -0.67 0.88 -3.00
C GLY A 92 -0.39 0.19 -1.66
N PHE A 93 -0.19 0.97 -0.59
CA PHE A 93 0.03 0.47 0.76
C PHE A 93 -1.12 -0.40 1.26
N ILE A 94 -2.38 0.07 1.16
CA ILE A 94 -3.55 -0.69 1.57
C ILE A 94 -3.69 -1.97 0.74
N THR A 95 -3.49 -1.88 -0.57
CA THR A 95 -3.53 -3.06 -1.45
C THR A 95 -2.48 -4.09 -1.07
N GLY A 96 -1.25 -3.63 -0.81
CA GLY A 96 -0.15 -4.47 -0.35
C GLY A 96 -0.40 -5.11 1.00
N LEU A 97 -1.02 -4.39 1.94
CA LEU A 97 -1.41 -4.92 3.24
C LEU A 97 -2.47 -6.03 3.08
N LEU A 98 -3.55 -5.76 2.33
CA LEU A 98 -4.63 -6.71 2.12
C LEU A 98 -4.16 -7.98 1.39
N LEU A 99 -3.47 -7.81 0.26
CA LEU A 99 -2.92 -8.94 -0.49
C LEU A 99 -1.77 -9.60 0.24
N GLY A 100 -1.04 -8.87 1.08
CA GLY A 100 0.02 -9.43 1.90
C GLY A 100 -0.49 -10.46 2.90
N VAL A 101 -1.64 -10.21 3.52
CA VAL A 101 -2.32 -11.17 4.39
C VAL A 101 -2.76 -12.42 3.62
N VAL A 102 -3.13 -12.27 2.35
CA VAL A 102 -3.64 -13.37 1.51
C VAL A 102 -2.54 -14.22 0.90
N ILE A 103 -1.46 -13.58 0.43
CA ILE A 103 -0.41 -14.21 -0.37
C ILE A 103 0.77 -14.65 0.50
N LEU A 104 1.16 -13.85 1.51
CA LEU A 104 2.38 -14.14 2.26
C LEU A 104 2.15 -15.24 3.29
N ARG A 105 3.22 -16.01 3.49
CA ARG A 105 3.19 -17.22 4.32
C ARG A 105 3.02 -16.85 5.79
N ASN A 106 2.01 -17.45 6.40
CA ASN A 106 1.84 -17.44 7.83
C ASN A 106 2.55 -18.66 8.45
N LEU A 107 3.47 -18.42 9.39
CA LEU A 107 4.27 -19.47 10.03
C LEU A 107 3.46 -20.32 11.00
N LYS A 108 2.46 -19.75 11.67
CA LYS A 108 1.56 -20.48 12.57
C LYS A 108 0.16 -19.90 12.47
N VAL A 109 -0.74 -20.65 11.84
CA VAL A 109 -2.12 -20.23 11.63
C VAL A 109 -2.95 -20.33 12.91
N GLU A 110 -3.31 -19.19 13.46
CA GLU A 110 -4.27 -19.00 14.53
C GLU A 110 -5.71 -18.91 13.97
N LYS A 111 -6.71 -19.16 14.82
CA LYS A 111 -8.12 -19.15 14.40
C LYS A 111 -8.60 -17.77 13.92
N TRP A 112 -8.12 -16.70 14.56
CA TRP A 112 -8.47 -15.32 14.21
C TRP A 112 -7.93 -14.92 12.83
N GLU A 113 -6.78 -15.47 12.43
CA GLU A 113 -6.15 -15.15 11.15
C GLU A 113 -6.95 -15.70 9.96
N LYS A 114 -7.66 -16.82 10.14
CA LYS A 114 -8.58 -17.33 9.11
C LYS A 114 -9.72 -16.36 8.83
N VAL A 115 -10.28 -15.77 9.90
CA VAL A 115 -11.33 -14.76 9.78
C VAL A 115 -10.76 -13.49 9.13
N PHE A 116 -9.58 -13.06 9.58
CA PHE A 116 -8.89 -11.89 9.04
C PHE A 116 -8.55 -12.05 7.54
N PHE A 117 -8.07 -13.22 7.12
CA PHE A 117 -7.82 -13.57 5.73
C PHE A 117 -9.07 -13.39 4.85
N TRP A 118 -10.21 -13.94 5.26
CA TRP A 118 -11.46 -13.81 4.51
C TRP A 118 -11.95 -12.36 4.47
N ILE A 119 -11.83 -11.62 5.58
CA ILE A 119 -12.14 -10.18 5.61
C ILE A 119 -11.27 -9.42 4.59
N CYS A 120 -9.96 -9.68 4.55
CA CYS A 120 -9.05 -9.04 3.60
C CYS A 120 -9.42 -9.33 2.14
N ILE A 121 -9.80 -10.58 1.83
CA ILE A 121 -10.28 -10.95 0.48
C ILE A 121 -11.54 -10.18 0.11
N ILE A 122 -12.55 -10.17 1.00
CA ILE A 122 -13.84 -9.52 0.72
C ILE A 122 -13.62 -8.02 0.49
N ILE A 123 -12.83 -7.38 1.35
CA ILE A 123 -12.50 -5.94 1.21
C ILE A 123 -11.78 -5.69 -0.11
N PHE A 124 -10.76 -6.50 -0.45
CA PHE A 124 -10.00 -6.32 -1.69
C PHE A 124 -10.89 -6.47 -2.94
N ILE A 125 -11.77 -7.47 -2.97
CA ILE A 125 -12.72 -7.67 -4.07
C ILE A 125 -13.67 -6.49 -4.16
N LEU A 126 -14.26 -6.06 -3.05
CA LEU A 126 -15.20 -4.93 -3.02
C LEU A 126 -14.55 -3.64 -3.56
N PHE A 127 -13.35 -3.31 -3.08
CA PHE A 127 -12.60 -2.14 -3.57
C PHE A 127 -12.27 -2.24 -5.06
N THR A 128 -11.85 -3.42 -5.51
CA THR A 128 -11.52 -3.64 -6.93
C THR A 128 -12.75 -3.54 -7.82
N THR A 129 -13.86 -4.17 -7.43
CA THR A 129 -15.14 -4.08 -8.15
C THR A 129 -15.65 -2.63 -8.19
N ALA A 130 -15.63 -1.92 -7.06
CA ALA A 130 -16.03 -0.52 -7.01
C ALA A 130 -15.17 0.36 -7.94
N ALA A 131 -13.85 0.15 -7.95
CA ALA A 131 -12.94 0.87 -8.85
C ALA A 131 -13.20 0.55 -10.33
N ILE A 132 -13.46 -0.72 -10.68
CA ILE A 132 -13.82 -1.13 -12.04
C ILE A 132 -15.13 -0.48 -12.47
N LEU A 133 -16.18 -0.56 -11.64
CA LEU A 133 -17.48 0.05 -11.91
C LEU A 133 -17.35 1.56 -12.10
N PHE A 134 -16.59 2.24 -11.24
CA PHE A 134 -16.32 3.67 -11.37
C PHE A 134 -15.68 4.01 -12.72
N ASN A 135 -14.65 3.27 -13.14
CA ASN A 135 -14.00 3.50 -14.43
C ASN A 135 -14.94 3.24 -15.62
N VAL A 136 -15.74 2.16 -15.56
CA VAL A 136 -16.71 1.81 -16.61
C VAL A 136 -17.81 2.88 -16.73
N PHE A 137 -18.41 3.30 -15.63
CA PHE A 137 -19.45 4.33 -15.66
C PHE A 137 -18.89 5.70 -16.05
N CYS A 138 -17.69 6.06 -15.56
CA CYS A 138 -17.08 7.34 -15.91
C CYS A 138 -16.74 7.44 -17.40
N SER A 139 -16.29 6.33 -18.01
CA SER A 139 -16.09 6.23 -19.46
C SER A 139 -17.41 6.30 -20.23
N ARG A 140 -18.45 5.57 -19.79
CA ARG A 140 -19.75 5.51 -20.47
C ARG A 140 -20.46 6.86 -20.55
N PHE A 141 -20.36 7.68 -19.49
CA PHE A 141 -21.02 8.98 -19.41
C PHE A 141 -20.17 10.15 -19.95
N HIS A 142 -19.00 9.91 -20.57
CA HIS A 142 -18.08 10.95 -21.06
C HIS A 142 -17.71 12.01 -19.99
N ARG A 143 -17.84 11.66 -18.70
CA ARG A 143 -17.48 12.55 -17.58
C ARG A 143 -16.01 12.42 -17.17
N CYS A 144 -15.34 11.38 -17.65
CA CYS A 144 -13.89 11.28 -17.64
C CYS A 144 -13.36 11.89 -18.96
N PRO A 145 -12.43 12.86 -18.95
CA PRO A 145 -11.84 13.34 -20.20
C PRO A 145 -11.10 12.19 -20.89
N ALA A 146 -11.08 12.20 -22.23
CA ALA A 146 -10.21 11.33 -22.98
C ALA A 146 -8.78 11.50 -22.46
N VAL A 147 -8.06 10.38 -22.28
CA VAL A 147 -6.60 10.42 -22.10
C VAL A 147 -6.06 11.08 -23.36
N VAL A 148 -5.82 12.39 -23.30
CA VAL A 148 -5.18 13.10 -24.40
C VAL A 148 -3.72 12.65 -24.37
N TRP A 149 -3.42 11.61 -25.16
CA TRP A 149 -2.05 11.28 -25.50
C TRP A 149 -1.54 12.42 -26.36
N SER A 150 -0.86 13.40 -25.76
CA SER A 150 0.00 14.29 -26.53
C SER A 150 1.23 13.47 -26.94
N THR A 151 1.10 12.75 -28.05
CA THR A 151 2.24 12.29 -28.86
C THR A 151 2.92 13.48 -29.50
#